data_AF-A0A497T7F8-F1
#
_entry.id   AF-A0A497T7F8-F1
#
_cell.length_a   1.000
_cell.length_b   1.000
_cell.length_c   1.000
_cell.angle_alpha   90.00
_cell.angle_beta   90.00
_cell.angle_gamma   90.00
#
_symmetry.space_group_name_H-M   'P 1'
#
loop_
_entity.id
_entity.type
_entity.pdbx_description
1 polymer ?
#
loop_
_entity_poly.entity_id
_entity_poly.type
_entity_poly.pdbx_seq_one_letter_code
_entity_poly.pdbx_strand_id
1 'polypeptide(L)'
;MGIRTGYIKATRSDKTSTFAGNLTVTGTTTLSGNVTCAGDLTIQGNLSFGDATTDTLTATGYAKFYSGAEFWDTTTVSGALQINNNQNLQFEGASGDSDGLTISCDSSGDATISVTAGQLTLSTSDNVISAAGEAITAESVEAKLIHQDNVYTSSGSIETGGIALLSGSAKLEMTLADPGAPGKMLVIVQKDAGTDGHTVTAATANAFKSASGQGTTLTFDAQNEVACMVSINETDWAVYYISGAALS
;
A
#
# COMPACT_ATOMS: atom_id res chain seq x y z
N MET A 1 83.75 9.19 4.90
CA MET A 1 82.76 9.41 5.97
C MET A 1 81.87 8.20 6.05
N GLY A 2 82.01 7.37 7.09
CA GLY A 2 81.19 6.16 7.26
C GLY A 2 79.84 6.50 7.86
N ILE A 3 78.75 6.13 7.18
CA ILE A 3 77.41 6.19 7.75
C ILE A 3 77.32 5.05 8.77
N ARG A 4 77.22 5.39 10.06
CA ARG A 4 76.94 4.42 11.12
C ARG A 4 75.45 4.18 11.16
N THR A 5 75.02 2.96 10.86
CA THR A 5 73.68 2.47 11.21
C THR A 5 73.59 2.42 12.73
N GLY A 6 72.96 3.43 13.33
CA GLY A 6 72.74 3.51 14.76
C GLY A 6 71.37 2.96 15.12
N TYR A 7 71.31 2.02 16.07
CA TYR A 7 70.06 1.66 16.75
C TYR A 7 69.78 2.70 17.84
N ILE A 8 68.71 3.48 17.70
CA ILE A 8 68.27 4.39 18.77
C ILE A 8 67.49 3.57 19.80
N LYS A 9 68.12 3.20 20.92
CA LYS A 9 67.42 2.64 22.08
C LYS A 9 66.88 3.77 22.95
N ALA A 10 65.74 4.35 22.57
CA ALA A 10 65.04 5.32 23.41
C ALA A 10 64.39 4.59 24.60
N THR A 11 65.12 4.48 25.72
CA THR A 11 64.64 3.72 26.90
C THR A 11 63.68 4.53 27.76
N ARG A 12 63.79 5.88 27.75
CA ARG A 12 62.82 6.86 28.24
C ARG A 12 63.04 8.12 27.41
N SER A 13 62.03 8.57 26.67
CA SER A 13 62.07 9.87 25.99
C SER A 13 61.06 10.77 26.67
N ASP A 14 61.55 11.60 27.59
CA ASP A 14 60.84 12.80 28.05
C ASP A 14 60.95 13.95 27.02
N LYS A 15 61.50 13.66 25.82
CA LYS A 15 61.71 14.62 24.73
C LYS A 15 60.97 14.21 23.44
N THR A 16 60.61 15.20 22.64
CA THR A 16 60.08 15.03 21.28
C THR A 16 61.13 14.39 20.37
N SER A 17 60.74 13.36 19.63
CA SER A 17 61.56 12.75 18.58
C SER A 17 60.95 13.08 17.21
N THR A 18 61.74 13.70 16.33
CA THR A 18 61.33 14.04 14.96
C THR A 18 62.11 13.18 13.99
N PHE A 19 61.43 12.52 13.06
CA PHE A 19 62.06 11.79 11.97
C PHE A 19 61.86 12.56 10.65
N ALA A 20 62.96 12.97 10.00
CA ALA A 20 62.92 13.62 8.71
C ALA A 20 62.99 12.55 7.60
N GLY A 21 61.83 12.06 7.16
CA GLY A 21 61.71 11.06 6.09
C GLY A 21 60.67 9.98 6.39
N ASN A 22 60.78 8.84 5.72
CA ASN A 22 59.89 7.70 5.92
C ASN A 22 60.26 6.90 7.18
N LEU A 23 59.32 6.81 8.13
CA LEU A 23 59.45 5.91 9.27
C LEU A 23 58.80 4.56 8.94
N THR A 24 59.58 3.48 8.96
CA THR A 24 59.05 2.12 8.91
C THR A 24 59.19 1.49 10.29
N VAL A 25 58.07 1.12 10.89
CA VAL A 25 58.05 0.37 12.15
C VAL A 25 57.63 -1.06 11.86
N THR A 26 58.53 -2.01 12.12
CA THR A 26 58.25 -3.44 11.97
C THR A 26 57.83 -4.00 13.33
N GLY A 27 56.58 -4.45 13.45
CA GLY A 27 56.01 -5.01 14.68
C GLY A 27 54.90 -4.14 15.29
N THR A 28 54.42 -4.54 16.47
CA THR A 28 53.33 -3.84 17.16
C THR A 28 53.77 -2.47 17.65
N THR A 29 52.98 -1.45 17.35
CA THR A 29 53.17 -0.08 17.86
C THR A 29 51.93 0.34 18.64
N THR A 30 52.14 0.84 19.86
CA THR A 30 51.08 1.46 20.66
C THR A 30 51.34 2.96 20.72
N LEU A 31 50.37 3.76 20.31
CA LEU A 31 50.38 5.22 20.40
C LEU A 31 49.34 5.61 21.45
N SER A 32 49.77 6.13 22.60
CA SER A 32 48.89 6.43 23.75
C SER A 32 48.35 7.86 23.76
N GLY A 33 48.57 8.62 22.69
CA GLY A 33 48.12 9.99 22.54
C GLY A 33 47.52 10.24 21.16
N ASN A 34 47.18 11.48 20.88
CA ASN A 34 46.58 11.86 19.60
C ASN A 34 47.52 11.52 18.43
N VAL A 35 46.97 10.90 17.41
CA VAL A 35 47.66 10.63 16.15
C VAL A 35 47.06 11.55 15.10
N THR A 36 47.89 12.39 14.49
CA THR A 36 47.49 13.25 13.38
C THR A 36 48.27 12.84 12.14
N CYS A 37 47.54 12.45 11.09
CA CYS A 37 48.10 12.29 9.76
C CYS A 37 47.72 13.52 8.93
N ALA A 38 48.71 14.26 8.44
CA ALA A 38 48.46 15.44 7.62
C ALA A 38 48.13 15.11 6.15
N GLY A 39 48.44 13.89 5.72
CA GLY A 39 48.14 13.37 4.39
C GLY A 39 47.21 12.15 4.48
N ASP A 40 47.33 11.27 3.48
CA ASP A 40 46.48 10.08 3.39
C ASP A 40 46.84 9.05 4.47
N LEU A 41 45.82 8.55 5.17
CA LEU A 41 45.91 7.39 6.03
C LEU A 41 45.35 6.17 5.29
N THR A 42 46.20 5.20 5.00
CA THR A 42 45.79 3.89 4.44
C THR A 42 45.93 2.81 5.51
N ILE A 43 44.84 2.10 5.81
CA ILE A 43 44.83 0.95 6.70
C ILE A 43 44.58 -0.28 5.83
N GLN A 44 45.59 -1.14 5.66
CA GLN A 44 45.48 -2.35 4.83
C GLN A 44 44.85 -3.55 5.57
N GLY A 45 44.60 -3.41 6.87
CA GLY A 45 43.94 -4.40 7.70
C GLY A 45 42.65 -3.87 8.31
N ASN A 46 42.28 -4.40 9.47
CA ASN A 46 41.09 -3.95 10.18
C ASN A 46 41.36 -2.66 10.95
N LEU A 47 40.38 -1.76 10.93
CA LEU A 47 40.26 -0.66 11.88
C LEU A 47 39.16 -1.02 12.87
N SER A 48 39.48 -1.05 14.16
CA SER A 48 38.50 -1.18 15.24
C SER A 48 38.68 0.00 16.18
N PHE A 49 37.57 0.58 16.58
CA PHE A 49 37.50 1.44 17.75
C PHE A 49 37.30 0.55 18.99
N GLY A 50 37.63 1.05 20.17
CA GLY A 50 37.62 0.28 21.41
C GLY A 50 36.21 0.14 21.97
N ASP A 51 35.85 1.02 22.90
CA ASP A 51 34.49 1.06 23.45
C ASP A 51 33.57 1.81 22.46
N ALA A 52 32.88 1.02 21.65
CA ALA A 52 31.97 1.48 20.62
C ALA A 52 30.87 2.44 21.13
N THR A 53 30.60 2.51 22.44
CA THR A 53 29.55 3.40 22.98
C THR A 53 29.95 4.88 23.02
N THR A 54 31.26 5.19 23.09
CA THR A 54 31.75 6.57 23.17
C THR A 54 32.70 6.95 22.04
N ASP A 55 33.23 5.95 21.33
CA ASP A 55 34.05 6.20 20.15
C ASP A 55 33.22 6.83 19.03
N THR A 56 33.77 7.86 18.39
CA THR A 56 33.12 8.57 17.29
C THR A 56 34.02 8.60 16.07
N LEU A 57 33.43 8.37 14.90
CA LEU A 57 34.08 8.59 13.61
C LEU A 57 33.39 9.75 12.90
N THR A 58 34.09 10.88 12.80
CA THR A 58 33.62 12.05 12.06
C THR A 58 34.37 12.17 10.74
N ALA A 59 33.66 11.97 9.62
CA ALA A 59 34.15 12.30 8.29
C ALA A 59 33.54 13.62 7.84
N THR A 60 34.36 14.66 7.71
CA THR A 60 33.90 15.99 7.24
C THR A 60 33.81 16.09 5.72
N GLY A 61 34.48 15.17 5.01
CA GLY A 61 34.35 15.00 3.56
C GLY A 61 33.44 13.82 3.20
N TYR A 62 33.60 13.30 1.98
CA TYR A 62 32.86 12.13 1.52
C TYR A 62 33.41 10.84 2.12
N ALA A 63 32.53 10.00 2.66
CA ALA A 63 32.83 8.60 3.00
C ALA A 63 32.28 7.68 1.90
N LYS A 64 33.11 6.75 1.41
CA LYS A 64 32.71 5.79 0.38
C LYS A 64 33.06 4.37 0.80
N PHE A 65 32.08 3.48 0.72
CA PHE A 65 32.21 2.04 0.99
C PHE A 65 32.07 1.29 -0.34
N TYR A 66 33.03 0.44 -0.70
CA TYR A 66 33.09 -0.18 -2.03
C TYR A 66 32.33 -1.52 -2.15
N SER A 67 32.10 -2.20 -1.02
CA SER A 67 31.40 -3.50 -1.00
C SER A 67 30.06 -3.33 -0.27
N GLY A 68 30.02 -3.62 1.03
CA GLY A 68 28.86 -3.39 1.88
C GLY A 68 29.18 -2.43 3.01
N ALA A 69 28.14 -1.84 3.58
CA ALA A 69 28.17 -1.14 4.85
C ALA A 69 27.01 -1.69 5.69
N GLU A 70 27.30 -2.11 6.91
CA GLU A 70 26.30 -2.58 7.87
C GLU A 70 26.23 -1.59 9.03
N PHE A 71 25.02 -1.19 9.38
CA PHE A 71 24.74 -0.34 10.53
C PHE A 71 23.76 -1.12 11.42
N TRP A 72 24.18 -1.46 12.64
CA TRP A 72 23.42 -2.34 13.53
C TRP A 72 22.38 -1.60 14.39
N ASP A 73 22.45 -0.27 14.39
CA ASP A 73 21.55 0.60 15.11
C ASP A 73 21.03 1.69 14.15
N THR A 74 20.36 2.68 14.70
CA THR A 74 19.73 3.78 14.02
C THR A 74 20.67 4.49 13.06
N THR A 75 20.25 4.57 11.80
CA THR A 75 20.92 5.34 10.76
C THR A 75 20.05 6.53 10.37
N THR A 76 20.54 7.74 10.61
CA THR A 76 19.85 8.98 10.25
C THR A 76 20.52 9.62 9.04
N VAL A 77 19.75 9.88 7.99
CA VAL A 77 20.20 10.65 6.81
C VAL A 77 19.38 11.93 6.75
N SER A 78 19.98 13.06 7.12
CA SER A 78 19.31 14.37 7.07
C SER A 78 19.28 15.01 5.67
N GLY A 79 19.99 14.41 4.71
CA GLY A 79 20.01 14.81 3.31
C GLY A 79 19.23 13.85 2.43
N ALA A 80 19.43 13.96 1.12
CA ALA A 80 18.83 13.03 0.16
C ALA A 80 19.44 11.62 0.31
N LEU A 81 18.59 10.61 0.46
CA LEU A 81 18.95 9.21 0.33
C LEU A 81 18.63 8.74 -1.10
N GLN A 82 19.67 8.38 -1.85
CA GLN A 82 19.52 7.77 -3.17
C GLN A 82 19.93 6.31 -3.13
N ILE A 83 19.06 5.46 -3.65
CA ILE A 83 19.19 4.02 -3.62
C ILE A 83 19.19 3.53 -5.08
N ASN A 84 20.38 3.26 -5.62
CA ASN A 84 20.59 2.94 -7.04
C ASN A 84 20.89 1.45 -7.24
N ASN A 85 20.39 0.86 -8.33
CA ASN A 85 20.58 -0.56 -8.68
C ASN A 85 20.08 -1.55 -7.61
N ASN A 86 19.19 -1.12 -6.73
CA ASN A 86 18.64 -1.98 -5.69
C ASN A 86 17.73 -3.03 -6.30
N GLN A 87 18.00 -4.30 -5.97
CA GLN A 87 17.07 -5.39 -6.25
C GLN A 87 15.84 -5.30 -5.33
N ASN A 88 16.03 -4.93 -4.05
CA ASN A 88 14.97 -4.77 -3.04
C ASN A 88 15.31 -3.63 -2.05
N LEU A 89 14.30 -2.86 -1.64
CA LEU A 89 14.32 -2.06 -0.40
C LEU A 89 13.38 -2.76 0.58
N GLN A 90 13.94 -3.50 1.53
CA GLN A 90 13.19 -4.30 2.51
C GLN A 90 13.22 -3.63 3.88
N PHE A 91 12.04 -3.43 4.45
CA PHE A 91 11.86 -3.03 5.83
C PHE A 91 11.30 -4.25 6.57
N GLU A 92 12.18 -5.05 7.17
CA GLU A 92 11.78 -6.22 7.95
C GLU A 92 11.51 -5.77 9.39
N GLY A 93 10.24 -5.80 9.80
CA GLY A 93 9.86 -5.70 11.22
C GLY A 93 9.78 -7.09 11.85
N ALA A 94 10.18 -7.23 13.12
CA ALA A 94 9.87 -8.43 13.87
C ALA A 94 8.35 -8.51 14.15
N SER A 95 7.81 -9.71 14.41
CA SER A 95 6.39 -9.85 14.74
C SER A 95 6.03 -9.02 15.97
N GLY A 96 5.22 -7.98 15.80
CA GLY A 96 4.83 -7.05 16.87
C GLY A 96 5.43 -5.64 16.77
N ASP A 97 6.35 -5.40 15.84
CA ASP A 97 6.85 -4.06 15.55
C ASP A 97 5.79 -3.23 14.81
N SER A 98 5.59 -1.99 15.25
CA SER A 98 4.76 -0.98 14.57
C SER A 98 5.47 -0.31 13.40
N ASP A 99 6.73 -0.65 13.18
CA ASP A 99 7.66 0.13 12.37
C ASP A 99 7.67 -0.44 10.95
N GLY A 100 6.82 0.13 10.10
CA GLY A 100 6.84 -0.07 8.66
C GLY A 100 7.58 1.06 7.93
N LEU A 101 7.45 1.08 6.61
CA LEU A 101 7.83 2.24 5.81
C LEU A 101 6.83 3.39 6.05
N THR A 102 7.23 4.38 6.84
CA THR A 102 6.48 5.64 6.95
C THR A 102 7.07 6.65 5.97
N ILE A 103 6.30 7.05 4.97
CA ILE A 103 6.64 8.17 4.08
C ILE A 103 5.82 9.37 4.53
N SER A 104 6.43 10.23 5.33
CA SER A 104 5.83 11.48 5.80
C SER A 104 6.44 12.67 5.07
N CYS A 105 5.61 13.67 4.76
CA CYS A 105 6.07 14.96 4.29
C CYS A 105 6.23 15.93 5.47
N ASP A 106 7.05 16.96 5.27
CA ASP A 106 7.07 18.11 6.17
C ASP A 106 5.83 19.00 5.92
N SER A 107 5.79 20.17 6.57
CA SER A 107 4.67 21.11 6.45
C SER A 107 4.49 21.73 5.05
N SER A 108 5.34 21.40 4.07
CA SER A 108 5.38 22.03 2.74
C SER A 108 4.82 21.20 1.59
N GLY A 109 4.46 19.93 1.80
CA GLY A 109 3.68 19.15 0.83
C GLY A 109 4.31 17.85 0.34
N ASP A 110 3.60 17.24 -0.60
CA ASP A 110 3.30 15.82 -0.75
C ASP A 110 4.46 14.80 -0.65
N ALA A 111 4.18 13.73 0.10
CA ALA A 111 4.90 12.46 0.01
C ALA A 111 4.50 11.72 -1.28
N THR A 112 5.31 11.82 -2.34
CA THR A 112 5.01 11.18 -3.62
C THR A 112 5.69 9.81 -3.73
N ILE A 113 4.91 8.74 -3.89
CA ILE A 113 5.39 7.42 -4.31
C ILE A 113 5.15 7.30 -5.82
N SER A 114 6.17 7.54 -6.65
CA SER A 114 6.06 7.45 -8.11
C SER A 114 6.68 6.17 -8.62
N VAL A 115 5.88 5.33 -9.30
CA VAL A 115 6.38 4.10 -9.95
C VAL A 115 6.51 4.37 -11.44
N THR A 116 7.74 4.60 -11.89
CA THR A 116 8.04 4.77 -13.32
C THR A 116 8.36 3.39 -13.91
N ALA A 117 7.39 2.79 -14.62
CA ALA A 117 7.47 1.49 -15.33
C ALA A 117 7.11 0.19 -14.57
N GLY A 118 6.20 0.23 -13.58
CA GLY A 118 5.72 -0.97 -12.88
C GLY A 118 4.35 -0.80 -12.21
N GLN A 119 3.83 -1.90 -11.63
CA GLN A 119 2.65 -1.90 -10.78
C GLN A 119 3.04 -1.46 -9.37
N LEU A 120 2.34 -0.46 -8.81
CA LEU A 120 2.33 -0.25 -7.37
C LEU A 120 1.39 -1.29 -6.75
N THR A 121 1.94 -2.30 -6.09
CA THR A 121 1.15 -3.30 -5.37
C THR A 121 1.14 -2.95 -3.89
N LEU A 122 -0.03 -2.56 -3.38
CA LEU A 122 -0.30 -2.41 -1.96
C LEU A 122 -1.11 -3.63 -1.51
N SER A 123 -0.58 -4.41 -0.59
CA SER A 123 -1.26 -5.58 -0.04
C SER A 123 -1.11 -5.57 1.47
N THR A 124 -2.21 -5.76 2.19
CA THR A 124 -2.21 -5.93 3.64
C THR A 124 -2.80 -7.29 3.98
N SER A 125 -2.30 -7.92 5.05
CA SER A 125 -2.77 -9.25 5.46
C SER A 125 -4.22 -9.25 5.95
N ASP A 126 -4.73 -8.09 6.35
CA ASP A 126 -6.10 -7.85 6.80
C ASP A 126 -7.00 -7.25 5.71
N ASN A 127 -6.48 -7.04 4.49
CA ASN A 127 -7.13 -6.38 3.36
C ASN A 127 -7.58 -4.93 3.63
N VAL A 128 -7.07 -4.28 4.68
CA VAL A 128 -7.35 -2.86 4.94
C VAL A 128 -6.29 -1.98 4.27
N ILE A 129 -6.69 -1.21 3.25
CA ILE A 129 -5.93 -0.09 2.70
C ILE A 129 -6.77 1.15 2.92
N SER A 130 -6.39 2.01 3.87
CA SER A 130 -7.12 3.21 4.22
C SER A 130 -6.36 4.46 3.75
N ALA A 131 -7.06 5.35 3.05
CA ALA A 131 -6.60 6.71 2.80
C ALA A 131 -7.29 7.63 3.82
N ALA A 132 -6.52 8.31 4.66
CA ALA A 132 -7.05 9.33 5.55
C ALA A 132 -7.06 10.69 4.81
N GLY A 133 -8.19 11.07 4.20
CA GLY A 133 -8.31 12.32 3.44
C GLY A 133 -9.36 12.28 2.33
N GLU A 134 -9.40 13.32 1.47
CA GLU A 134 -10.19 13.29 0.24
C GLU A 134 -9.79 12.07 -0.61
N ALA A 135 -10.81 11.43 -1.18
CA ALA A 135 -10.76 10.11 -1.79
C ALA A 135 -9.53 9.86 -2.68
N ILE A 136 -9.10 8.59 -2.74
CA ILE A 136 -8.28 8.10 -3.86
C ILE A 136 -9.03 8.45 -5.14
N THR A 137 -8.60 9.49 -5.85
CA THR A 137 -9.18 9.91 -7.13
C THR A 137 -8.73 8.93 -8.19
N ALA A 138 -9.51 7.86 -8.29
CA ALA A 138 -9.28 6.78 -9.22
C ALA A 138 -9.57 7.22 -10.66
N GLU A 139 -8.65 7.95 -11.29
CA GLU A 139 -8.74 8.28 -12.72
C GLU A 139 -8.45 7.05 -13.62
N SER A 140 -8.00 5.92 -13.05
CA SER A 140 -7.69 4.69 -13.80
C SER A 140 -8.15 3.37 -13.17
N VAL A 141 -8.92 3.42 -12.08
CA VAL A 141 -9.71 2.23 -11.73
C VAL A 141 -10.85 2.28 -12.75
N GLU A 142 -10.85 1.34 -13.69
CA GLU A 142 -12.14 0.81 -14.14
C GLU A 142 -12.88 0.53 -12.84
N ALA A 143 -13.76 1.45 -12.45
CA ALA A 143 -14.78 1.16 -11.49
C ALA A 143 -15.57 0.03 -12.17
N LYS A 144 -15.06 -1.19 -12.00
CA LYS A 144 -15.88 -2.33 -11.65
C LYS A 144 -16.78 -1.72 -10.61
N LEU A 145 -17.96 -1.35 -11.08
CA LEU A 145 -18.99 -0.76 -10.29
C LEU A 145 -19.30 -1.89 -9.31
N ILE A 146 -18.58 -1.96 -8.19
CA ILE A 146 -18.91 -2.85 -7.08
C ILE A 146 -20.16 -2.22 -6.45
N HIS A 147 -21.26 -2.19 -7.21
CA HIS A 147 -22.51 -2.47 -6.57
C HIS A 147 -22.41 -3.95 -6.20
N GLN A 148 -22.67 -4.29 -4.94
CA GLN A 148 -22.83 -5.67 -4.55
C GLN A 148 -23.81 -6.31 -5.55
N ASP A 149 -23.30 -7.21 -6.39
CA ASP A 149 -24.16 -8.13 -7.11
C ASP A 149 -24.76 -9.03 -6.04
N ASN A 150 -25.94 -8.67 -5.55
CA ASN A 150 -26.67 -9.54 -4.67
C ASN A 150 -27.26 -10.66 -5.54
N VAL A 151 -26.55 -11.79 -5.59
CA VAL A 151 -26.98 -12.98 -6.32
C VAL A 151 -27.94 -13.77 -5.44
N TYR A 152 -29.21 -13.79 -5.83
CA TYR A 152 -30.25 -14.54 -5.16
C TYR A 152 -30.46 -15.88 -5.87
N THR A 153 -30.19 -16.98 -5.15
CA THR A 153 -30.40 -18.35 -5.62
C THR A 153 -31.59 -19.04 -4.92
N SER A 154 -32.29 -18.32 -4.04
CA SER A 154 -33.48 -18.78 -3.31
C SER A 154 -34.42 -17.59 -3.05
N SER A 155 -35.72 -17.86 -2.94
CA SER A 155 -36.75 -16.86 -2.58
C SER A 155 -36.40 -16.10 -1.29
N GLY A 156 -36.80 -14.83 -1.18
CA GLY A 156 -36.45 -13.98 -0.04
C GLY A 156 -36.69 -12.50 -0.29
N SER A 157 -35.95 -11.64 0.41
CA SER A 157 -36.06 -10.18 0.28
C SER A 157 -34.94 -9.61 -0.58
N ILE A 158 -35.24 -8.60 -1.39
CA ILE A 158 -34.25 -7.80 -2.13
C ILE A 158 -33.98 -6.50 -1.37
N GLU A 159 -32.71 -6.22 -1.13
CA GLU A 159 -32.28 -4.93 -0.58
C GLU A 159 -32.47 -3.77 -1.58
N THR A 160 -32.77 -2.59 -1.06
CA THR A 160 -32.97 -1.40 -1.91
C THR A 160 -31.64 -0.84 -2.39
N GLY A 161 -31.42 -0.82 -3.70
CA GLY A 161 -30.27 -0.19 -4.33
C GLY A 161 -29.27 -1.19 -4.93
N GLY A 162 -28.61 -0.80 -6.02
CA GLY A 162 -27.56 -1.61 -6.66
C GLY A 162 -28.09 -2.57 -7.73
N ILE A 163 -27.51 -3.76 -7.81
CA ILE A 163 -27.84 -4.79 -8.81
C ILE A 163 -28.26 -6.07 -8.09
N ALA A 164 -29.45 -6.56 -8.40
CA ALA A 164 -29.95 -7.86 -7.94
C ALA A 164 -29.92 -8.85 -9.11
N LEU A 165 -29.23 -9.97 -8.92
CA LEU A 165 -29.16 -11.06 -9.91
C LEU A 165 -30.02 -12.21 -9.44
N LEU A 166 -31.08 -12.52 -10.18
CA LEU A 166 -31.94 -13.67 -9.91
C LEU A 166 -31.39 -14.87 -10.69
N SER A 167 -30.90 -15.88 -9.97
CA SER A 167 -30.18 -17.01 -10.56
C SER A 167 -30.56 -18.31 -9.85
N GLY A 168 -31.78 -18.79 -10.08
CA GLY A 168 -32.26 -20.06 -9.57
C GLY A 168 -32.81 -20.96 -10.69
N SER A 169 -32.52 -22.25 -10.63
CA SER A 169 -33.08 -23.24 -11.55
C SER A 169 -34.58 -23.52 -11.30
N ALA A 170 -35.13 -23.03 -10.19
CA ALA A 170 -36.54 -23.09 -9.80
C ALA A 170 -37.10 -21.67 -9.66
N LYS A 171 -38.43 -21.53 -9.66
CA LYS A 171 -39.09 -20.24 -9.41
C LYS A 171 -38.57 -19.55 -8.14
N LEU A 172 -38.12 -18.31 -8.29
CA LEU A 172 -37.78 -17.41 -7.19
C LEU A 172 -38.93 -16.44 -6.94
N GLU A 173 -39.36 -16.35 -5.69
CA GLU A 173 -40.38 -15.42 -5.23
C GLU A 173 -39.72 -14.42 -4.30
N MET A 174 -39.46 -13.21 -4.82
CA MET A 174 -38.71 -12.18 -4.14
C MET A 174 -39.64 -11.06 -3.66
N THR A 175 -39.36 -10.50 -2.49
CA THR A 175 -40.03 -9.30 -1.97
C THR A 175 -39.07 -8.13 -2.01
N LEU A 176 -39.40 -7.07 -2.74
CA LEU A 176 -38.64 -5.82 -2.74
C LEU A 176 -39.20 -4.88 -1.67
N ALA A 177 -38.33 -4.47 -0.75
CA ALA A 177 -38.68 -3.49 0.28
C ALA A 177 -39.00 -2.11 -0.33
N ASP A 178 -39.78 -1.32 0.42
CA ASP A 178 -40.04 0.07 0.06
C ASP A 178 -38.72 0.85 -0.02
N PRO A 179 -38.56 1.78 -0.98
CA PRO A 179 -37.31 2.48 -1.19
C PRO A 179 -36.90 3.36 -0.01
N GLY A 180 -37.85 3.85 0.80
CA GLY A 180 -37.63 4.69 1.98
C GLY A 180 -37.11 6.11 1.70
N ALA A 181 -36.68 6.40 0.47
CA ALA A 181 -36.31 7.73 -0.01
C ALA A 181 -36.29 7.76 -1.56
N PRO A 182 -36.55 8.91 -2.21
CA PRO A 182 -36.41 9.08 -3.65
C PRO A 182 -34.93 9.02 -4.11
N GLY A 183 -34.71 8.68 -5.39
CA GLY A 183 -33.38 8.73 -6.02
C GLY A 183 -32.53 7.46 -5.89
N LYS A 184 -33.05 6.39 -5.28
CA LYS A 184 -32.40 5.07 -5.30
C LYS A 184 -32.58 4.44 -6.68
N MET A 185 -31.52 3.84 -7.21
CA MET A 185 -31.58 3.04 -8.44
C MET A 185 -31.37 1.57 -8.10
N LEU A 186 -32.22 0.72 -8.64
CA LEU A 186 -32.10 -0.74 -8.56
C LEU A 186 -32.21 -1.31 -9.98
N VAL A 187 -31.29 -2.22 -10.31
CA VAL A 187 -31.37 -3.01 -11.53
C VAL A 187 -31.56 -4.46 -11.14
N ILE A 188 -32.59 -5.10 -11.67
CA ILE A 188 -32.85 -6.52 -11.46
C ILE A 188 -32.62 -7.24 -12.78
N VAL A 189 -31.79 -8.28 -12.76
CA VAL A 189 -31.49 -9.09 -13.95
C VAL A 189 -31.82 -10.56 -13.67
N GLN A 190 -32.64 -11.18 -14.52
CA GLN A 190 -32.80 -12.63 -14.52
C GLN A 190 -31.66 -13.28 -15.32
N LYS A 191 -30.79 -14.02 -14.64
CA LYS A 191 -29.63 -14.66 -15.28
C LYS A 191 -29.92 -16.09 -15.77
N ASP A 192 -30.87 -16.77 -15.14
CA ASP A 192 -31.24 -18.14 -15.47
C ASP A 192 -32.62 -18.19 -16.15
N ALA A 193 -32.76 -19.01 -17.17
CA ALA A 193 -34.00 -19.18 -17.96
C ALA A 193 -34.95 -20.17 -17.29
N GLY A 194 -34.97 -20.24 -15.94
CA GLY A 194 -35.76 -21.22 -15.20
C GLY A 194 -37.17 -21.31 -15.79
N THR A 195 -37.68 -22.53 -16.00
CA THR A 195 -38.95 -22.79 -16.72
C THR A 195 -40.18 -22.15 -16.07
N ASP A 196 -40.03 -21.61 -14.87
CA ASP A 196 -41.13 -21.30 -13.96
C ASP A 196 -41.33 -19.80 -13.72
N GLY A 197 -40.51 -18.93 -14.32
CA GLY A 197 -40.57 -17.46 -14.23
C GLY A 197 -40.32 -16.90 -12.83
N HIS A 198 -39.31 -16.05 -12.65
CA HIS A 198 -39.07 -15.39 -11.36
C HIS A 198 -40.05 -14.24 -11.14
N THR A 199 -40.41 -13.98 -9.89
CA THR A 199 -41.29 -12.85 -9.54
C THR A 199 -40.68 -11.98 -8.47
N VAL A 200 -40.81 -10.66 -8.63
CA VAL A 200 -40.46 -9.68 -7.61
C VAL A 200 -41.73 -8.93 -7.23
N THR A 201 -42.16 -9.09 -5.99
CA THR A 201 -43.35 -8.47 -5.42
C THR A 201 -42.94 -7.27 -4.57
N ALA A 202 -43.57 -6.13 -4.74
CA ALA A 202 -43.35 -4.99 -3.86
C ALA A 202 -43.92 -5.25 -2.45
N ALA A 203 -43.25 -4.73 -1.42
CA ALA A 203 -43.78 -4.73 -0.06
C ALA A 203 -45.11 -3.96 0.06
N THR A 204 -45.21 -2.82 -0.64
CA THR A 204 -46.44 -2.03 -0.74
C THR A 204 -47.22 -2.34 -2.01
N ALA A 205 -48.54 -2.57 -1.88
CA ALA A 205 -49.42 -2.83 -3.01
C ALA A 205 -49.37 -1.68 -4.03
N ASN A 206 -49.30 -2.02 -5.31
CA ASN A 206 -49.21 -1.09 -6.44
C ASN A 206 -47.97 -0.18 -6.45
N ALA A 207 -46.91 -0.49 -5.70
CA ALA A 207 -45.71 0.36 -5.63
C ALA A 207 -44.95 0.48 -6.96
N PHE A 208 -45.12 -0.46 -7.89
CA PHE A 208 -44.48 -0.38 -9.21
C PHE A 208 -45.30 0.48 -10.15
N LYS A 209 -44.70 1.58 -10.61
CA LYS A 209 -45.29 2.54 -11.54
C LYS A 209 -44.59 2.44 -12.89
N SER A 210 -45.35 2.20 -13.96
CA SER A 210 -44.83 2.15 -15.33
C SER A 210 -45.69 3.00 -16.25
N ALA A 211 -45.25 3.20 -17.50
CA ALA A 211 -46.06 3.86 -18.52
C ALA A 211 -47.35 3.09 -18.85
N SER A 212 -47.37 1.77 -18.65
CA SER A 212 -48.51 0.89 -18.92
C SER A 212 -49.49 0.76 -17.74
N GLY A 213 -49.17 1.32 -16.56
CA GLY A 213 -50.02 1.26 -15.39
C GLY A 213 -49.24 1.04 -14.09
N GLN A 214 -49.99 0.68 -13.04
CA GLN A 214 -49.44 0.35 -11.73
C GLN A 214 -49.62 -1.14 -11.47
N GLY A 215 -48.67 -1.75 -10.78
CA GLY A 215 -48.70 -3.18 -10.45
C GLY A 215 -47.99 -3.47 -9.15
N THR A 216 -48.14 -4.70 -8.68
CA THR A 216 -47.51 -5.16 -7.43
C THR A 216 -46.40 -6.16 -7.70
N THR A 217 -46.40 -6.81 -8.86
CA THR A 217 -45.46 -7.89 -9.18
C THR A 217 -44.81 -7.66 -10.53
N LEU A 218 -43.48 -7.74 -10.57
CA LEU A 218 -42.70 -7.92 -11.78
C LEU A 218 -42.55 -9.41 -12.03
N THR A 219 -42.89 -9.87 -13.23
CA THR A 219 -42.64 -11.26 -13.65
C THR A 219 -41.54 -11.26 -14.68
N PHE A 220 -40.54 -12.11 -14.46
CA PHE A 220 -39.44 -12.35 -15.36
C PHE A 220 -39.56 -13.79 -15.87
N ASP A 221 -39.91 -13.99 -17.14
CA ASP A 221 -40.21 -15.29 -17.74
C ASP A 221 -39.13 -15.79 -18.73
N ALA A 222 -38.16 -14.94 -19.05
CA ALA A 222 -37.07 -15.27 -19.96
C ALA A 222 -35.69 -14.92 -19.41
N GLN A 223 -34.67 -15.56 -19.98
CA GLN A 223 -33.29 -15.26 -19.65
C GLN A 223 -32.92 -13.83 -20.08
N ASN A 224 -32.16 -13.15 -19.23
CA ASN A 224 -31.63 -11.80 -19.44
C ASN A 224 -32.69 -10.70 -19.49
N GLU A 225 -33.87 -10.96 -18.95
CA GLU A 225 -34.84 -9.88 -18.71
C GLU A 225 -34.34 -8.95 -17.61
N VAL A 226 -34.54 -7.65 -17.83
CA VAL A 226 -34.03 -6.60 -16.96
C VAL A 226 -35.14 -5.63 -16.60
N ALA A 227 -35.25 -5.37 -15.30
CA ALA A 227 -36.03 -4.26 -14.77
C ALA A 227 -35.08 -3.22 -14.20
N CYS A 228 -35.09 -2.02 -14.79
CA CYS A 228 -34.41 -0.86 -14.22
C CYS A 228 -35.44 -0.03 -13.45
N MET A 229 -35.15 0.27 -12.19
CA MET A 229 -36.09 0.91 -11.29
C MET A 229 -35.45 2.11 -10.62
N VAL A 230 -36.22 3.19 -10.49
CA VAL A 230 -35.81 4.39 -9.77
C VAL A 230 -36.89 4.73 -8.76
N SER A 231 -36.52 4.93 -7.50
CA SER A 231 -37.48 5.36 -6.48
C SER A 231 -37.92 6.80 -6.73
N ILE A 232 -39.23 7.01 -6.78
CA ILE A 232 -39.82 8.34 -7.00
C ILE A 232 -40.29 8.99 -5.70
N ASN A 233 -40.56 8.19 -4.68
CA ASN A 233 -40.88 8.63 -3.31
C ASN A 233 -40.48 7.50 -2.33
N GLU A 234 -41.02 7.53 -1.10
CA GLU A 234 -40.68 6.56 -0.04
C GLU A 234 -41.25 5.16 -0.26
N THR A 235 -42.31 5.00 -1.06
CA THR A 235 -43.02 3.72 -1.26
C THR A 235 -43.02 3.25 -2.71
N ASP A 236 -42.89 4.17 -3.67
CA ASP A 236 -43.08 3.87 -5.09
C ASP A 236 -41.76 3.79 -5.86
N TRP A 237 -41.74 2.86 -6.81
CA TRP A 237 -40.69 2.70 -7.80
C TRP A 237 -41.24 3.01 -9.20
N ALA A 238 -40.57 3.90 -9.93
CA ALA A 238 -40.75 4.00 -11.38
C ALA A 238 -39.97 2.88 -12.05
N VAL A 239 -40.67 2.03 -12.80
CA VAL A 239 -40.11 0.89 -13.52
C VAL A 239 -39.92 1.25 -14.98
N TYR A 240 -38.67 1.21 -15.41
CA TYR A 240 -38.23 1.31 -16.80
C TYR A 240 -37.85 -0.09 -17.27
N TYR A 241 -38.78 -0.71 -17.99
CA TYR A 241 -38.60 -2.06 -18.52
C TYR A 241 -37.64 -2.09 -19.70
N ILE A 242 -36.69 -3.02 -19.67
CA ILE A 242 -35.80 -3.30 -20.79
C ILE A 242 -35.90 -4.81 -21.10
N SER A 243 -36.81 -5.13 -22.01
CA SER A 243 -37.11 -6.44 -22.60
C SER A 243 -37.84 -7.46 -21.70
N GLY A 244 -38.95 -7.99 -22.25
CA GLY A 244 -39.59 -9.25 -21.87
C GLY A 244 -40.44 -9.28 -20.60
N ALA A 245 -39.99 -8.69 -19.49
CA ALA A 245 -40.69 -8.78 -18.21
C ALA A 245 -42.08 -8.11 -18.22
N ALA A 246 -43.08 -8.76 -17.59
CA ALA A 246 -44.46 -8.30 -17.52
C ALA A 246 -44.81 -7.71 -16.14
N LEU A 247 -45.51 -6.56 -16.13
CA LEU A 247 -46.09 -5.96 -14.92
C LEU A 247 -47.49 -6.50 -14.69
N SER A 248 -47.76 -7.04 -13.49
CA SER A 248 -49.11 -7.46 -13.06
C SER A 248 -49.49 -6.95 -11.68
#